data_AF-A0A518VFW9-F1
#
_entry.id   AF-A0A518VFW9-F1
#
_cell.length_a   1.000
_cell.length_b   1.000
_cell.length_c   1.000
_cell.angle_alpha   90.00
_cell.angle_beta   90.00
_cell.angle_gamma   90.00
#
_symmetry.space_group_name_H-M   'P 1'
#
loop_
_entity.id
_entity.type
_entity.pdbx_description
1 polymer ?
#
loop_
_entity_poly.entity_id
_entity_poly.type
_entity_poly.pdbx_seq_one_letter_code
_entity_poly.pdbx_strand_id
1 'polypeptide(L)' 'MSGKRTKLDLPISSRSDVYLSHDGKGIYYLGSTSTKDLNEGRGIYYYDFATKNRQPIFLQKNGFINNFMLVSSNVKKD' A
#
# COMPACT_ATOMS: atom_id res chain seq x y z
N MET A 1 4.21 25.22 21.65
CA MET A 1 4.61 25.17 20.22
C MET A 1 3.39 24.80 19.39
N SER A 2 2.81 25.74 18.64
CA SER A 2 1.66 25.47 17.76
C SER A 2 2.17 24.99 16.39
N GLY A 3 2.41 23.69 16.24
CA GLY A 3 2.77 23.12 14.94
C GLY A 3 1.54 23.00 14.04
N LYS A 4 1.39 23.89 13.06
CA LYS A 4 0.39 23.71 11.99
C LYS A 4 0.80 22.49 11.16
N ARG A 5 -0.09 21.48 11.08
CA ARG A 5 0.14 20.29 10.26
C ARG A 5 -0.50 20.50 8.89
N THR A 6 0.28 20.36 7.82
CA THR A 6 -0.20 20.35 6.44
C THR A 6 -0.06 18.94 5.91
N LYS A 7 -1.14 18.39 5.35
CA LYS A 7 -1.09 17.09 4.67
C LYS A 7 -0.50 17.31 3.27
N LEU A 8 0.61 16.64 2.98
CA LEU A 8 1.20 16.64 1.64
C LEU A 8 0.36 15.75 0.72
N ASP A 9 0.12 16.21 -0.50
CA ASP A 9 -0.48 15.41 -1.56
C ASP A 9 0.60 14.54 -2.18
N LEU A 10 0.69 13.30 -1.69
CA LEU A 10 1.64 12.32 -2.19
C LEU A 10 0.92 11.38 -3.15
N PRO A 11 1.59 10.88 -4.20
CA PRO A 11 1.03 9.89 -5.13
C PRO A 11 0.82 8.51 -4.50
N ILE A 12 0.91 8.43 -3.17
CA ILE A 12 0.70 7.25 -2.36
C ILE A 12 -0.32 7.60 -1.26
N SER A 13 -1.27 6.71 -1.04
CA SER A 13 -2.10 6.74 0.16
C SER A 13 -1.91 5.43 0.91
N SER A 14 -1.22 5.50 2.04
CA SER A 14 -1.08 4.38 2.96
C SER A 14 -1.58 4.79 4.34
N ARG A 15 -2.48 3.99 4.92
CA ARG A 15 -2.98 4.21 6.29
C ARG A 15 -2.03 3.62 7.34
N SER A 16 -1.27 2.59 6.97
CA SER A 16 -0.29 1.87 7.77
C SER A 16 0.60 1.06 6.83
N ASP A 17 1.83 0.78 7.25
CA ASP A 17 2.78 -0.08 6.53
C ASP A 17 3.33 0.52 5.23
N VAL A 18 4.46 1.21 5.37
CA VAL A 18 5.31 1.67 4.28
C VAL A 18 6.74 1.24 4.60
N TYR A 19 7.41 0.59 3.65
CA TYR A 19 8.78 0.14 3.77
C TYR A 19 9.62 0.74 2.64
N LEU A 20 10.79 1.27 2.95
CA LEU A 20 11.77 1.67 1.94
C LEU A 20 12.32 0.41 1.24
N SER A 21 12.53 0.47 -0.08
CA SER A 21 13.23 -0.60 -0.80
C SER A 21 14.66 -0.73 -0.30
N HIS A 22 15.23 -1.93 -0.42
CA HIS A 22 16.59 -2.20 0.05
C HIS A 22 17.63 -1.28 -0.62
N ASP A 23 17.40 -0.91 -1.87
CA ASP A 23 18.27 0.00 -2.63
C ASP A 23 17.92 1.49 -2.45
N GLY A 24 16.91 1.82 -1.64
CA GLY A 24 16.46 3.19 -1.38
C GLY A 24 15.79 3.90 -2.55
N LYS A 25 15.53 3.23 -3.67
CA LYS A 25 14.97 3.84 -4.88
C LYS A 25 13.46 4.01 -4.88
N GLY A 26 12.78 3.44 -3.89
CA GLY A 26 11.35 3.57 -3.78
C GLY A 26 10.82 3.00 -2.48
N ILE A 27 9.51 2.83 -2.43
CA ILE A 27 8.81 2.30 -1.26
C ILE A 27 7.82 1.23 -1.67
N TYR A 28 7.67 0.25 -0.80
CA TYR A 28 6.53 -0.65 -0.79
C TYR A 28 5.49 -0.12 0.18
N TYR A 29 4.22 -0.14 -0.22
CA TYR A 29 3.13 0.27 0.64
C TYR A 29 1.86 -0.52 0.36
N LEU A 30 0.99 -0.57 1.37
CA LEU A 30 -0.33 -1.14 1.20
C LEU A 30 -1.24 -0.16 0.45
N GLY A 31 -1.66 -0.55 -0.75
CA GLY A 31 -2.62 0.23 -1.55
C GLY A 31 -3.97 0.24 -0.84
N SER A 32 -4.41 1.43 -0.43
CA SER A 32 -5.66 1.57 0.33
C SER A 32 -6.89 1.43 -0.55
N THR A 33 -8.02 1.11 0.07
CA THR A 33 -9.37 1.07 -0.51
C THR A 33 -9.91 2.45 -0.86
N SER A 34 -9.05 3.41 -1.22
CA SER A 34 -9.44 4.76 -1.57
C SER A 34 -10.42 4.68 -2.74
N THR A 35 -11.43 5.55 -2.77
CA THR A 35 -12.42 5.58 -3.85
C THR A 35 -11.81 5.82 -5.23
N LYS A 36 -10.58 6.36 -5.29
CA LYS A 36 -9.81 6.53 -6.53
C LYS A 36 -9.13 5.23 -6.99
N ASP A 37 -8.84 4.31 -6.06
CA ASP A 37 -8.07 3.07 -6.31
C ASP A 37 -8.96 1.80 -6.28
N LEU A 38 -10.29 1.95 -6.18
CA LEU A 38 -11.22 0.82 -6.11
C LEU A 38 -11.08 -0.16 -7.30
N ASN A 39 -10.73 0.36 -8.48
CA ASN A 39 -10.58 -0.45 -9.70
C ASN A 39 -9.21 -1.15 -9.81
N GLU A 40 -8.23 -0.76 -8.99
CA GLU A 40 -6.86 -1.25 -9.13
C GLU A 40 -6.57 -2.49 -8.26
N GLY A 41 -7.44 -2.74 -7.28
CA GLY A 41 -7.36 -3.91 -6.41
C GLY A 41 -6.58 -3.65 -5.13
N ARG A 42 -6.97 -4.37 -4.06
CA ARG A 42 -6.27 -4.30 -2.77
C ARG A 42 -4.98 -5.08 -2.86
N GLY A 43 -3.86 -4.49 -2.45
CA GLY A 43 -2.57 -5.11 -2.70
C GLY A 43 -1.37 -4.34 -2.16
N ILE A 44 -0.19 -4.89 -2.45
CA ILE A 44 1.09 -4.24 -2.22
C ILE A 44 1.52 -3.58 -3.52
N TYR A 45 1.89 -2.32 -3.42
CA TYR A 45 2.36 -1.51 -4.52
C TYR A 45 3.79 -1.05 -4.25
N TYR A 46 4.56 -0.91 -5.33
CA TYR A 46 5.85 -0.24 -5.31
C TYR A 46 5.72 1.12 -5.98
N TYR A 47 6.23 2.16 -5.33
CA TYR A 47 6.37 3.49 -5.90
C TYR A 47 7.86 3.80 -6.11
N ASP A 48 8.24 4.02 -7.36
CA ASP A 48 9.60 4.35 -7.76
C ASP A 48 9.82 5.86 -7.72
N PHE A 49 10.86 6.31 -7.01
CA PHE A 49 11.11 7.74 -6.80
C PHE A 49 11.61 8.45 -8.07
N ALA A 50 12.36 7.77 -8.93
CA ALA A 50 12.97 8.37 -10.10
C ALA A 50 11.92 8.64 -11.18
N THR A 51 11.11 7.62 -11.47
CA THR A 51 10.09 7.65 -12.52
C THR A 51 8.76 8.20 -12.03
N LYS A 52 8.56 8.27 -10.70
CA LYS A 52 7.28 8.61 -10.06
C LYS A 52 6.15 7.67 -10.46
N ASN A 53 6.49 6.47 -10.94
CA ASN A 53 5.54 5.46 -11.35
C ASN A 53 5.21 4.53 -10.20
N ARG A 54 3.93 4.18 -10.13
CA ARG A 54 3.39 3.16 -9.23
C ARG A 54 3.17 1.88 -10.01
N GLN A 55 3.48 0.74 -9.40
CA GLN A 55 3.27 -0.58 -10.01
C GLN A 55 2.78 -1.57 -8.96
N PRO A 56 1.80 -2.43 -9.30
CA PRO A 56 1.33 -3.48 -8.40
C PRO A 56 2.41 -4.56 -8.29
N ILE A 57 2.75 -4.94 -7.06
CA ILE A 57 3.66 -6.06 -6.78
C ILE A 57 2.86 -7.32 -6.46
N PHE A 58 1.76 -7.15 -5.73
CA PHE A 58 0.86 -8.23 -5.39
C PHE A 58 -0.56 -7.70 -5.24
N LEU A 59 -1.51 -8.33 -5.92
CA LEU A 59 -2.94 -8.02 -5.80
C LEU A 59 -3.65 -9.18 -5.11
N GLN A 60 -4.31 -8.88 -3.99
CA GLN A 60 -5.10 -9.85 -3.24
C GLN A 60 -6.52 -9.92 -3.79
N LYS A 61 -6.97 -11.13 -4.13
CA LYS A 61 -8.34 -11.40 -4.57
C LYS A 61 -9.25 -11.84 -3.41
N ASN A 62 -8.75 -12.71 -2.52
CA ASN A 62 -9.53 -13.37 -1.46
C ASN A 62 -8.81 -13.35 -0.11
N GLY A 63 -9.21 -12.42 0.77
CA GLY A 63 -8.62 -12.23 2.11
C GLY A 63 -8.17 -10.79 2.31
N PHE A 64 -7.28 -10.55 3.26
CA PHE A 64 -6.72 -9.21 3.50
C PHE A 64 -5.21 -9.28 3.76
N ILE A 65 -4.54 -8.14 3.56
CA ILE A 65 -3.12 -7.98 3.88
C ILE A 65 -3.05 -7.10 5.12
N ASN A 66 -2.28 -7.53 6.12
CA ASN A 66 -2.01 -6.77 7.34
C ASN A 66 -0.52 -6.86 7.64
N ASN A 67 0.15 -5.72 7.84
CA ASN A 67 1.61 -5.68 8.07
C ASN A 67 2.41 -6.49 7.03
N PHE A 68 2.05 -6.38 5.73
CA PHE A 68 2.67 -7.15 4.64
C PHE A 68 2.54 -8.68 4.73
N MET A 69 1.65 -9.18 5.59
CA MET A 69 1.32 -10.60 5.66
C MET A 69 -0.02 -10.88 4.98
N LEU A 70 -0.07 -11.94 4.18
CA LEU A 70 -1.29 -12.43 3.56
C LEU A 70 -2.10 -13.23 4.57
N VAL A 71 -3.28 -12.74 4.93
CA VAL A 71 -4.25 -13.49 5.74
C VAL A 71 -5.29 -14.08 4.79
N SER A 72 -5.22 -15.40 4.60
CA SER A 72 -6.19 -16.12 3.77
C SER A 72 -7.52 -16.28 4.52
N SER A 73 -8.64 -16.12 3.82
CA SER A 73 -9.98 -16.34 4.36
C SER A 73 -10.42 -17.81 4.33
N ASN A 74 -9.52 -18.75 4.01
CA ASN A 74 -9.81 -20.19 4.04
C ASN A 74 -9.75 -20.71 5.48
N VAL A 75 -10.71 -20.31 6.32
CA VAL A 75 -11.10 -21.13 7.46
C VAL A 75 -12.21 -22.04 6.95
N LYS A 76 -11.87 -23.29 6.58
CA LYS A 76 -12.87 -24.35 6.70
C LYS A 76 -13.18 -24.44 8.19
N LYS A 77 -14.41 -24.08 8.57
CA LYS A 77 -14.96 -24.53 9.85
C LYS A 77 -15.21 -26.01 9.69
N ASP A 78 -14.45 -26.82 10.42
CA ASP A 78 -14.85 -28.18 10.74
C ASP A 78 -16.13 -28.15 11.60
#